data_AF-A0A2E8SRP2-F1
#
_entry.id   AF-A0A2E8SRP2-F1
#
_cell.length_a   1.000
_cell.length_b   1.000
_cell.length_c   1.000
_cell.angle_alpha   90.00
_cell.angle_beta   90.00
_cell.angle_gamma   90.00
#
_symmetry.space_group_name_H-M   'P 1'
#
loop_
_entity.id
_entity.type
_entity.pdbx_description
1 polymer ?
#
loop_
_entity_poly.entity_id
_entity_poly.type
_entity_poly.pdbx_seq_one_letter_code
_entity_poly.pdbx_strand_id
1 'polypeptide(L)'
;MKKGGHFKVPTKKTEAIEYQSEDIPLQERLLRDFTDARGLKARLPIAVDLGKSAADLDDKATASEVALTKLNEEISSHARTQSALALEAVMVRDDLAEALGAAVGEDAPAESAIWDGESKLSEIIPAMPVGRQHRALESYQSTTENWPQDFLNLITQVPARLVGDCITLLAEGGHKKELTEELNSLINHHGATGELLLWLAKDKSGDYAELLTPEAFGAMLSAIERETSDEKRASKLRDFLLTDAKFFDLITSDVDVEVVQDIVRAIQMSTCFEGMDKRSVLGKIVKAHPEIQSFITQGDKDKAETKPVDSSLIVSWESLERKKNDLEELMQKRIPANSKEIEIAREYGDLRENAEFKAAKEQQKVLMALQAEWENDVDRARGINYADADTSAANVGTRVTVTNLANNEREEYSLMGAWDGDPDNNRISYLTPLGQAIFGSEPGAEVEVQLGDETRRIRVDSIAPLAS
;
A
#
# COMPACT_ATOMS: atom_id res chain seq x y z
N MET A 1 38.47 19.31 -34.06
CA MET A 1 38.49 17.87 -34.42
C MET A 1 39.45 17.67 -35.59
N LYS A 2 40.35 16.68 -35.54
CA LYS A 2 41.21 16.34 -36.68
C LYS A 2 40.33 15.94 -37.87
N LYS A 3 40.68 16.36 -39.09
CA LYS A 3 39.88 16.21 -40.32
C LYS A 3 39.66 14.76 -40.82
N GLY A 4 40.09 13.75 -40.06
CA GLY A 4 40.01 12.33 -40.42
C GLY A 4 40.08 11.42 -39.19
N GLY A 5 39.39 11.79 -38.12
CA GLY A 5 39.27 10.94 -36.93
C GLY A 5 38.03 10.05 -37.03
N HIS A 6 38.17 8.78 -36.69
CA HIS A 6 37.04 7.85 -36.53
C HIS A 6 36.54 7.99 -35.09
N PHE A 7 35.24 8.13 -34.89
CA PHE A 7 34.67 8.40 -33.57
C PHE A 7 33.59 7.35 -33.25
N LYS A 8 33.73 6.65 -32.12
CA LYS A 8 32.65 5.80 -31.57
C LYS A 8 31.74 6.70 -30.75
N VAL A 9 30.52 6.90 -31.25
CA VAL A 9 29.46 7.56 -30.47
C VAL A 9 28.90 6.52 -29.51
N PRO A 10 29.02 6.71 -28.18
CA PRO A 10 28.52 5.74 -27.23
C PRO A 10 26.98 5.69 -27.26
N THR A 11 26.44 4.51 -26.97
CA THR A 11 24.99 4.26 -26.96
C THR A 11 24.27 5.02 -25.84
N LYS A 12 24.97 5.41 -24.77
CA LYS A 12 24.44 6.27 -23.70
C LYS A 12 24.91 7.71 -23.89
N LYS A 13 23.96 8.66 -23.81
CA LYS A 13 24.24 10.12 -23.92
C LYS A 13 25.21 10.67 -22.85
N THR A 14 25.46 9.92 -21.78
CA THR A 14 26.33 10.30 -20.67
C THR A 14 27.79 9.87 -20.82
N GLU A 15 28.10 9.03 -21.81
CA GLU A 15 29.45 8.50 -22.02
C GLU A 15 30.23 9.35 -23.03
N ALA A 16 31.56 9.34 -22.94
CA ALA A 16 32.43 10.14 -23.79
C ALA A 16 32.53 9.55 -25.21
N ILE A 17 32.56 10.41 -26.22
CA ILE A 17 32.87 10.00 -27.60
C ILE A 17 34.31 9.48 -27.64
N GLU A 18 34.49 8.22 -27.99
CA GLU A 18 35.83 7.62 -28.08
C GLU A 18 36.44 7.91 -29.45
N TYR A 19 37.68 8.39 -29.45
CA TYR A 19 38.47 8.56 -30.66
C TYR A 19 39.14 7.25 -31.04
N GLN A 20 38.92 6.79 -32.27
CA GLN A 20 39.58 5.63 -32.86
C GLN A 20 40.66 6.08 -33.84
N SER A 21 41.81 5.42 -33.77
CA SER A 21 42.98 5.71 -34.61
C SER A 21 42.85 5.20 -36.04
N GLU A 22 41.97 4.23 -36.29
CA GLU A 22 41.72 3.59 -37.58
C GLU A 22 40.21 3.41 -37.81
N ASP A 23 39.78 3.33 -39.08
CA ASP A 23 38.40 3.01 -39.45
C ASP A 23 38.17 1.51 -39.28
N ILE A 24 37.44 1.11 -38.25
CA ILE A 24 37.05 -0.30 -38.09
C ILE A 24 35.69 -0.47 -38.77
N PRO A 25 35.57 -1.33 -39.81
CA PRO A 25 34.30 -1.62 -40.46
C PRO A 25 33.20 -1.97 -39.46
N LEU A 26 31.95 -1.58 -39.76
CA LEU A 26 30.82 -1.76 -38.86
C LEU A 26 30.70 -3.20 -38.34
N GLN A 27 30.82 -4.18 -39.24
CA GLN A 27 30.77 -5.59 -38.89
C GLN A 27 31.90 -6.00 -37.94
N GLU A 28 33.15 -5.64 -38.25
CA GLU A 28 34.30 -5.99 -37.40
C GLU A 28 34.15 -5.38 -36.00
N ARG A 29 33.69 -4.14 -35.91
CA ARG A 29 33.42 -3.47 -34.63
C ARG A 29 32.34 -4.20 -33.84
N LEU A 30 31.21 -4.53 -34.45
CA LEU A 30 30.09 -5.18 -33.76
C LEU A 30 30.44 -6.62 -33.32
N LEU A 31 31.15 -7.38 -34.17
CA LEU A 31 31.62 -8.72 -33.81
C LEU A 31 32.66 -8.66 -32.70
N ARG A 32 33.60 -7.71 -32.74
CA ARG A 32 34.56 -7.52 -31.64
C ARG A 32 33.86 -7.16 -30.34
N ASP A 33 32.94 -6.18 -30.37
CA ASP A 33 32.16 -5.78 -29.19
C ASP A 33 31.37 -7.00 -28.65
N PHE A 34 30.81 -7.86 -29.51
CA PHE A 34 30.07 -9.07 -29.13
C PHE A 34 30.97 -10.15 -28.51
N THR A 35 32.15 -10.39 -29.08
CA THR A 35 33.13 -11.37 -28.56
C THR A 35 33.71 -10.94 -27.22
N ASP A 36 34.03 -9.65 -27.08
CA ASP A 36 34.64 -9.07 -25.87
C ASP A 36 33.65 -8.93 -24.70
N ALA A 37 32.35 -8.82 -24.98
CA ALA A 37 31.32 -8.74 -23.95
C ALA A 37 31.34 -9.98 -23.04
N ARG A 38 31.33 -9.75 -21.72
CA ARG A 38 31.45 -10.82 -20.72
C ARG A 38 30.07 -11.30 -20.26
N GLY A 39 29.72 -12.50 -20.69
CA GLY A 39 28.52 -13.21 -20.28
C GLY A 39 27.29 -12.86 -21.12
N LEU A 40 26.27 -13.71 -21.01
CA LEU A 40 25.10 -13.69 -21.88
C LEU A 40 24.37 -12.34 -21.85
N LYS A 41 24.08 -11.82 -20.65
CA LYS A 41 23.39 -10.55 -20.45
C LYS A 41 24.06 -9.35 -21.14
N ALA A 42 25.39 -9.32 -21.20
CA ALA A 42 26.13 -8.25 -21.85
C ALA A 42 26.13 -8.37 -23.39
N ARG A 43 26.00 -9.60 -23.90
CA ARG A 43 25.97 -9.89 -25.35
C ARG A 43 24.63 -9.60 -26.01
N LEU A 44 23.51 -9.81 -25.31
CA LEU A 44 22.17 -9.61 -25.87
C LEU A 44 21.94 -8.25 -26.53
N PRO A 45 22.26 -7.09 -25.92
CA PRO A 45 22.07 -5.80 -26.60
C PRO A 45 22.92 -5.66 -27.87
N ILE A 46 24.11 -6.28 -27.90
CA ILE A 46 25.00 -6.24 -29.06
C ILE A 46 24.48 -7.14 -30.18
N ALA A 47 23.92 -8.30 -29.83
CA ALA A 47 23.21 -9.17 -30.78
C ALA A 47 22.00 -8.46 -31.40
N VAL A 48 21.23 -7.70 -30.60
CA VAL A 48 20.14 -6.86 -31.12
C VAL A 48 20.66 -5.78 -32.07
N ASP A 49 21.79 -5.13 -31.74
CA ASP A 49 22.40 -4.10 -32.60
C ASP A 49 22.98 -4.69 -33.90
N LEU A 50 23.54 -5.90 -33.85
CA LEU A 50 23.93 -6.69 -35.03
C LEU A 50 22.73 -6.95 -35.94
N GLY A 51 21.60 -7.38 -35.38
CA GLY A 51 20.37 -7.64 -36.14
C GLY A 51 19.81 -6.37 -36.79
N LYS A 52 19.75 -5.25 -36.06
CA LYS A 52 19.32 -3.95 -36.62
C LYS A 52 20.23 -3.46 -37.75
N SER A 53 21.51 -3.78 -37.68
CA SER A 53 22.52 -3.40 -38.68
C SER A 53 22.67 -4.43 -39.80
N ALA A 54 21.85 -5.48 -39.84
CA ALA A 54 22.03 -6.62 -40.72
C ALA A 54 22.07 -6.27 -42.22
N ALA A 55 21.39 -5.18 -42.63
CA ALA A 55 21.42 -4.71 -44.02
C ALA A 55 22.78 -4.11 -44.43
N ASP A 56 23.55 -3.61 -43.46
CA ASP A 56 24.81 -2.90 -43.64
C ASP A 56 26.04 -3.78 -43.35
N LEU A 57 25.84 -5.08 -43.14
CA LEU A 57 26.92 -6.05 -42.92
C LEU A 57 27.43 -6.63 -44.24
N ASP A 58 28.75 -6.64 -44.39
CA ASP A 58 29.44 -7.11 -45.60
C ASP A 58 29.41 -8.65 -45.74
N ASP A 59 29.53 -9.38 -44.63
CA ASP A 59 29.56 -10.84 -44.58
C ASP A 59 28.66 -11.37 -43.45
N LYS A 60 27.37 -11.51 -43.79
CA LYS A 60 26.34 -12.02 -42.89
C LYS A 60 26.58 -13.47 -42.47
N ALA A 61 27.26 -14.28 -43.30
CA ALA A 61 27.51 -15.68 -42.99
C ALA A 61 28.48 -15.80 -41.80
N THR A 62 29.61 -15.07 -41.86
CA THR A 62 30.56 -14.99 -40.75
C THR A 62 29.91 -14.41 -39.50
N ALA A 63 29.11 -13.34 -39.64
CA ALA A 63 28.43 -12.73 -38.50
C ALA A 63 27.46 -13.70 -37.81
N SER A 64 26.72 -14.48 -38.60
CA SER A 64 25.79 -15.50 -38.11
C SER A 64 26.53 -16.63 -37.42
N GLU A 65 27.59 -17.17 -38.02
CA GLU A 65 28.38 -18.27 -37.46
C GLU A 65 28.93 -17.90 -36.08
N VAL A 66 29.56 -16.72 -35.96
CA VAL A 66 30.15 -16.25 -34.69
C VAL A 66 29.07 -16.02 -33.63
N ALA A 67 28.02 -15.27 -33.97
CA ALA A 67 27.03 -14.86 -32.99
C ALA A 67 26.12 -16.01 -32.54
N LEU A 68 25.55 -16.76 -33.50
CA LEU A 68 24.60 -17.83 -33.20
C LEU A 68 25.26 -19.00 -32.46
N THR A 69 26.48 -19.38 -32.84
CA THR A 69 27.24 -20.43 -32.14
C THR A 69 27.46 -20.05 -30.69
N LYS A 70 27.90 -18.82 -30.43
CA LYS A 70 28.17 -18.38 -29.06
C LYS A 70 26.89 -18.25 -28.23
N LEU A 71 25.81 -17.74 -28.82
CA LEU A 71 24.51 -17.67 -28.15
C LEU A 71 23.99 -19.07 -27.81
N ASN A 72 24.09 -20.05 -28.70
CA ASN A 72 23.65 -21.42 -28.44
C ASN A 72 24.38 -22.08 -27.26
N GLU A 73 25.70 -21.88 -27.16
CA GLU A 73 26.52 -22.35 -26.04
C GLU A 73 26.08 -21.70 -24.71
N GLU A 74 25.89 -20.38 -24.72
CA GLU A 74 25.53 -19.66 -23.50
C GLU A 74 24.07 -19.90 -23.08
N ILE A 75 23.13 -19.99 -24.01
CA ILE A 75 21.73 -20.34 -23.70
C ILE A 75 21.69 -21.71 -23.00
N SER A 76 22.36 -22.71 -23.56
CA SER A 76 22.42 -24.06 -22.97
C SER A 76 22.96 -24.07 -21.54
N SER A 77 24.01 -23.27 -21.27
CA SER A 77 24.60 -23.20 -19.92
C SER A 77 23.75 -22.43 -18.90
N HIS A 78 22.89 -21.51 -19.35
CA HIS A 78 22.07 -20.67 -18.49
C HIS A 78 20.63 -21.18 -18.32
N ALA A 79 20.18 -22.10 -19.17
CA ALA A 79 18.81 -22.61 -19.23
C ALA A 79 18.23 -23.06 -17.87
N ARG A 80 19.05 -23.67 -17.01
CA ARG A 80 18.60 -24.19 -15.71
C ARG A 80 18.70 -23.20 -14.55
N THR A 81 19.66 -22.28 -14.61
CA THR A 81 20.00 -21.40 -13.47
C THR A 81 19.51 -19.97 -13.66
N GLN A 82 19.29 -19.57 -14.90
CA GLN A 82 18.85 -18.23 -15.30
C GLN A 82 17.85 -18.32 -16.45
N SER A 83 16.78 -19.10 -16.27
CA SER A 83 15.79 -19.45 -17.29
C SER A 83 15.20 -18.24 -18.00
N ALA A 84 14.89 -17.15 -17.28
CA ALA A 84 14.42 -15.89 -17.87
C ALA A 84 15.43 -15.24 -18.83
N LEU A 85 16.72 -15.24 -18.47
CA LEU A 85 17.79 -14.71 -19.32
C LEU A 85 18.03 -15.62 -20.53
N ALA A 86 18.00 -16.94 -20.31
CA ALA A 86 18.16 -17.92 -21.38
C ALA A 86 17.02 -17.80 -22.41
N LEU A 87 15.78 -17.62 -21.95
CA LEU A 87 14.62 -17.43 -22.82
C LEU A 87 14.70 -16.11 -23.61
N GLU A 88 15.09 -15.00 -22.96
CA GLU A 88 15.34 -13.74 -23.67
C GLU A 88 16.41 -13.93 -24.76
N ALA A 89 17.47 -14.68 -24.43
CA ALA A 89 18.56 -14.96 -25.34
C ALA A 89 18.14 -15.82 -26.54
N VAL A 90 17.26 -16.80 -26.35
CA VAL A 90 16.64 -17.57 -27.44
C VAL A 90 15.91 -16.62 -28.40
N MET A 91 15.04 -15.75 -27.88
CA MET A 91 14.29 -14.80 -28.71
C MET A 91 15.22 -13.86 -29.47
N VAL A 92 16.25 -13.32 -28.81
CA VAL A 92 17.24 -12.43 -29.44
C VAL A 92 18.05 -13.15 -30.52
N ARG A 93 18.44 -14.39 -30.27
CA ARG A 93 19.16 -15.21 -31.24
C ARG A 93 18.30 -15.48 -32.48
N ASP A 94 17.04 -15.82 -32.29
CA ASP A 94 16.15 -16.18 -33.40
C ASP A 94 15.82 -14.93 -34.25
N ASP A 95 15.59 -13.78 -33.61
CA ASP A 95 15.46 -12.48 -34.29
C ASP A 95 16.72 -12.13 -35.10
N LEU A 96 17.90 -12.40 -34.52
CA LEU A 96 19.19 -12.16 -35.19
C LEU A 96 19.36 -13.09 -36.39
N ALA A 97 19.05 -14.38 -36.24
CA ALA A 97 19.13 -15.36 -37.32
C ALA A 97 18.22 -14.96 -38.49
N GLU A 98 16.98 -14.55 -38.20
CA GLU A 98 16.04 -14.05 -39.20
C GLU A 98 16.60 -12.81 -39.92
N ALA A 99 17.08 -11.80 -39.17
CA ALA A 99 17.63 -10.57 -39.74
C ALA A 99 18.86 -10.82 -40.64
N LEU A 100 19.68 -11.81 -40.31
CA LEU A 100 20.85 -12.20 -41.09
C LEU A 100 20.52 -13.16 -42.24
N GLY A 101 19.30 -13.70 -42.31
CA GLY A 101 18.90 -14.73 -43.28
C GLY A 101 19.57 -16.08 -43.03
N ALA A 102 19.91 -16.37 -41.78
CA ALA A 102 20.57 -17.60 -41.35
C ALA A 102 19.57 -18.60 -40.75
N ALA A 103 19.85 -19.90 -40.93
CA ALA A 103 19.09 -20.95 -40.27
C ALA A 103 19.63 -21.17 -38.85
N VAL A 104 18.70 -21.34 -37.89
CA VAL A 104 19.03 -21.86 -36.56
C VAL A 104 19.14 -23.39 -36.68
N GLY A 105 20.25 -23.97 -36.22
CA GLY A 105 20.48 -25.41 -36.31
C GLY A 105 19.49 -26.22 -35.47
N GLU A 106 19.20 -27.46 -35.88
CA GLU A 106 18.23 -28.34 -35.21
C GLU A 106 18.60 -28.64 -33.73
N ASP A 107 19.91 -28.70 -33.42
CA ASP A 107 20.42 -28.93 -32.07
C ASP A 107 20.46 -27.65 -31.20
N ALA A 108 20.05 -26.50 -31.72
CA ALA A 108 20.06 -25.26 -30.96
C ALA A 108 19.01 -25.31 -29.83
N PRO A 109 19.31 -24.76 -28.65
CA PRO A 109 18.36 -24.74 -27.54
C PRO A 109 17.14 -23.88 -27.91
N ALA A 110 15.96 -24.50 -27.93
CA ALA A 110 14.68 -23.87 -28.23
C ALA A 110 13.98 -23.37 -26.96
N GLU A 111 12.94 -22.54 -27.13
CA GLU A 111 12.12 -22.03 -26.02
C GLU A 111 11.48 -23.17 -25.22
N SER A 112 10.98 -24.22 -25.91
CA SER A 112 10.41 -25.43 -25.28
C SER A 112 11.36 -26.09 -24.30
N ALA A 113 12.65 -26.18 -24.62
CA ALA A 113 13.66 -26.77 -23.73
C ALA A 113 13.89 -25.94 -22.46
N ILE A 114 13.60 -24.64 -22.50
CA ILE A 114 13.64 -23.78 -21.30
C ILE A 114 12.38 -23.99 -20.46
N TRP A 115 11.23 -24.14 -21.11
CA TRP A 115 9.94 -24.38 -20.45
C TRP A 115 9.85 -25.74 -19.76
N ASP A 116 10.52 -26.76 -20.31
CA ASP A 116 10.65 -28.09 -19.69
C ASP A 116 11.52 -28.09 -18.40
N GLY A 117 12.10 -26.95 -18.04
CA GLY A 117 12.87 -26.77 -16.81
C GLY A 117 12.02 -26.78 -15.53
N GLU A 118 12.70 -26.71 -14.38
CA GLU A 118 12.04 -26.72 -13.05
C GLU A 118 11.54 -25.34 -12.59
N SER A 119 11.91 -24.27 -13.28
CA SER A 119 11.58 -22.89 -12.89
C SER A 119 10.10 -22.57 -13.12
N LYS A 120 9.49 -21.85 -12.19
CA LYS A 120 8.06 -21.49 -12.28
C LYS A 120 7.83 -20.34 -13.26
N LEU A 121 6.71 -20.41 -13.98
CA LEU A 121 6.27 -19.33 -14.89
C LEU A 121 6.16 -17.97 -14.18
N SER A 122 5.68 -17.96 -12.94
CA SER A 122 5.57 -16.76 -12.09
C SER A 122 6.91 -16.15 -11.67
N GLU A 123 8.01 -16.89 -11.80
CA GLU A 123 9.37 -16.39 -11.57
C GLU A 123 10.03 -15.95 -12.88
N ILE A 124 9.83 -16.70 -13.96
CA ILE A 124 10.45 -16.45 -15.26
C ILE A 124 9.92 -15.16 -15.88
N ILE A 125 8.59 -15.06 -16.07
CA ILE A 125 7.99 -13.98 -16.87
C ILE A 125 8.28 -12.60 -16.25
N PRO A 126 8.08 -12.36 -14.94
CA PRO A 126 8.35 -11.05 -14.36
C PRO A 126 9.83 -10.65 -14.37
N ALA A 127 10.75 -11.62 -14.43
CA ALA A 127 12.20 -11.37 -14.47
C ALA A 127 12.71 -10.95 -15.85
N MET A 128 11.93 -11.15 -16.91
CA MET A 128 12.29 -10.75 -18.27
C MET A 128 12.09 -9.26 -18.52
N PRO A 129 12.74 -8.66 -19.55
CA PRO A 129 12.43 -7.31 -19.99
C PRO A 129 10.96 -7.16 -20.41
N VAL A 130 10.31 -6.07 -20.00
CA VAL A 130 8.87 -5.81 -20.25
C VAL A 130 8.46 -6.04 -21.70
N GLY A 131 9.24 -5.57 -22.68
CA GLY A 131 8.95 -5.72 -24.11
C GLY A 131 9.06 -7.15 -24.66
N ARG A 132 9.52 -8.12 -23.86
CA ARG A 132 9.64 -9.53 -24.24
C ARG A 132 8.62 -10.43 -23.52
N GLN A 133 7.98 -9.93 -22.47
CA GLN A 133 7.13 -10.75 -21.60
C GLN A 133 5.89 -11.31 -22.33
N HIS A 134 5.25 -10.52 -23.21
CA HIS A 134 4.09 -10.99 -23.97
C HIS A 134 4.46 -12.14 -24.92
N ARG A 135 5.54 -11.99 -25.70
CA ARG A 135 6.07 -13.04 -26.57
C ARG A 135 6.45 -14.30 -25.79
N ALA A 136 6.94 -14.16 -24.57
CA ALA A 136 7.23 -15.31 -23.70
C ALA A 136 5.97 -16.07 -23.31
N LEU A 137 4.85 -15.39 -23.07
CA LEU A 137 3.57 -16.03 -22.80
C LEU A 137 3.03 -16.74 -24.06
N GLU A 138 3.10 -16.11 -25.25
CA GLU A 138 2.73 -16.75 -26.53
C GLU A 138 3.58 -18.00 -26.79
N SER A 139 4.88 -17.92 -26.52
CA SER A 139 5.81 -19.05 -26.60
C SER A 139 5.34 -20.19 -25.70
N TYR A 140 5.10 -19.92 -24.41
CA TYR A 140 4.62 -20.92 -23.45
C TYR A 140 3.30 -21.57 -23.90
N GLN A 141 2.34 -20.77 -24.37
CA GLN A 141 1.07 -21.24 -24.93
C GLN A 141 1.28 -22.18 -26.12
N SER A 142 2.25 -21.90 -26.99
CA SER A 142 2.52 -22.72 -28.17
C SER A 142 3.24 -24.03 -27.85
N THR A 143 3.95 -24.11 -26.73
CA THR A 143 4.79 -25.26 -26.36
C THR A 143 4.20 -26.17 -25.30
N THR A 144 3.20 -25.70 -24.54
CA THR A 144 2.70 -26.41 -23.35
C THR A 144 1.20 -26.65 -23.44
N GLU A 145 0.76 -27.91 -23.34
CA GLU A 145 -0.66 -28.27 -23.50
C GLU A 145 -1.56 -27.72 -22.38
N ASN A 146 -1.07 -27.70 -21.13
CA ASN A 146 -1.82 -27.25 -19.95
C ASN A 146 -1.75 -25.73 -19.70
N TRP A 147 -1.28 -24.96 -20.69
CA TRP A 147 -1.12 -23.51 -20.57
C TRP A 147 -2.36 -22.75 -20.04
N PRO A 148 -3.63 -23.14 -20.32
CA PRO A 148 -4.77 -22.38 -19.83
C PRO A 148 -4.83 -22.39 -18.30
N GLN A 149 -4.65 -23.56 -17.68
CA GLN A 149 -4.68 -23.69 -16.23
C GLN A 149 -3.48 -22.99 -15.59
N ASP A 150 -2.32 -23.06 -16.23
CA ASP A 150 -1.11 -22.38 -15.73
C ASP A 150 -1.27 -20.86 -15.78
N PHE A 151 -1.96 -20.31 -16.78
CA PHE A 151 -2.27 -18.88 -16.87
C PHE A 151 -3.34 -18.46 -15.85
N LEU A 152 -4.37 -19.29 -15.61
CA LEU A 152 -5.34 -19.06 -14.52
C LEU A 152 -4.66 -19.03 -13.14
N ASN A 153 -3.65 -19.86 -12.93
CA ASN A 153 -2.84 -19.80 -11.72
C ASN A 153 -1.92 -18.57 -11.69
N LEU A 154 -1.41 -18.15 -12.85
CA LEU A 154 -0.45 -17.06 -13.00
C LEU A 154 -1.07 -15.68 -12.68
N ILE A 155 -2.33 -15.44 -13.05
CA ILE A 155 -3.00 -14.13 -12.86
C ILE A 155 -3.07 -13.67 -11.40
N THR A 156 -2.91 -14.58 -10.44
CA THR A 156 -2.84 -14.24 -9.01
C THR A 156 -1.41 -14.00 -8.50
N GLN A 157 -0.38 -14.23 -9.33
CA GLN A 157 1.03 -14.21 -8.93
C GLN A 157 1.83 -13.09 -9.62
N VAL A 158 1.23 -12.37 -10.57
CA VAL A 158 1.91 -11.39 -11.41
C VAL A 158 1.30 -9.98 -11.29
N PRO A 159 2.05 -8.92 -11.65
CA PRO A 159 1.52 -7.56 -11.70
C PRO A 159 0.37 -7.37 -12.69
N ALA A 160 -0.46 -6.35 -12.47
CA ALA A 160 -1.69 -6.06 -13.22
C ALA A 160 -1.50 -5.99 -14.75
N ARG A 161 -0.31 -5.56 -15.22
CA ARG A 161 0.00 -5.53 -16.65
C ARG A 161 0.07 -6.94 -17.24
N LEU A 162 0.74 -7.86 -16.55
CA LEU A 162 0.86 -9.25 -16.98
C LEU A 162 -0.46 -10.01 -16.81
N VAL A 163 -1.28 -9.64 -15.83
CA VAL A 163 -2.66 -10.14 -15.72
C VAL A 163 -3.42 -9.88 -17.02
N GLY A 164 -3.35 -8.65 -17.55
CA GLY A 164 -4.00 -8.30 -18.81
C GLY A 164 -3.47 -9.11 -20.02
N ASP A 165 -2.16 -9.33 -20.10
CA ASP A 165 -1.57 -10.18 -21.15
C ASP A 165 -2.09 -11.62 -21.07
N CYS A 166 -2.14 -12.21 -19.86
CA CYS A 166 -2.63 -13.58 -19.65
C CYS A 166 -4.12 -13.71 -20.00
N ILE A 167 -4.94 -12.75 -19.58
CA ILE A 167 -6.38 -12.73 -19.84
C ILE A 167 -6.67 -12.60 -21.33
N THR A 168 -5.92 -11.76 -22.03
CA THR A 168 -6.03 -11.62 -23.49
C THR A 168 -5.75 -12.95 -24.19
N LEU A 169 -4.65 -13.63 -23.83
CA LEU A 169 -4.28 -14.91 -24.43
C LEU A 169 -5.27 -16.04 -24.08
N LEU A 170 -5.78 -16.08 -22.84
CA LEU A 170 -6.86 -17.00 -22.44
C LEU A 170 -8.13 -16.77 -23.27
N ALA A 171 -8.52 -15.51 -23.45
CA ALA A 171 -9.69 -15.14 -24.23
C ALA A 171 -9.55 -15.51 -25.71
N GLU A 172 -8.40 -15.22 -26.32
CA GLU A 172 -8.09 -15.57 -27.72
C GLU A 172 -7.97 -17.08 -27.92
N GLY A 173 -7.46 -17.81 -26.91
CA GLY A 173 -7.41 -19.27 -26.89
C GLY A 173 -8.76 -19.96 -26.65
N GLY A 174 -9.86 -19.21 -26.48
CA GLY A 174 -11.21 -19.77 -26.30
C GLY A 174 -11.57 -20.16 -24.87
N HIS A 175 -10.77 -19.77 -23.86
CA HIS A 175 -10.97 -20.10 -22.45
C HIS A 175 -11.71 -19.01 -21.66
N LYS A 176 -12.57 -18.23 -22.33
CA LYS A 176 -13.31 -17.14 -21.70
C LYS A 176 -14.22 -17.63 -20.56
N LYS A 177 -14.83 -18.80 -20.74
CA LYS A 177 -15.76 -19.36 -19.75
C LYS A 177 -15.03 -19.76 -18.47
N GLU A 178 -13.96 -20.54 -18.60
CA GLU A 178 -13.11 -20.99 -17.49
C GLU A 178 -12.52 -19.79 -16.74
N LEU A 179 -12.05 -18.78 -17.48
CA LEU A 179 -11.55 -17.55 -16.88
C LEU A 179 -12.64 -16.80 -16.11
N THR A 180 -13.86 -16.69 -16.64
CA THR A 180 -14.97 -16.03 -15.94
C THR A 180 -15.35 -16.77 -14.66
N GLU A 181 -15.38 -18.10 -14.69
CA GLU A 181 -15.66 -18.94 -13.51
C GLU A 181 -14.56 -18.76 -12.45
N GLU A 182 -13.29 -18.74 -12.85
CA GLU A 182 -12.16 -18.53 -11.94
C GLU A 182 -12.17 -17.13 -11.32
N LEU A 183 -12.38 -16.07 -12.12
CA LEU A 183 -12.46 -14.70 -11.61
C LEU A 183 -13.60 -14.55 -10.58
N ASN A 184 -14.78 -15.11 -10.87
CA ASN A 184 -15.89 -15.14 -9.91
C ASN A 184 -15.52 -15.88 -8.63
N SER A 185 -14.88 -17.04 -8.76
CA SER A 185 -14.43 -17.83 -7.60
C SER A 185 -13.45 -17.03 -6.73
N LEU A 186 -12.45 -16.40 -7.35
CA LEU A 186 -11.45 -15.60 -6.66
C LEU A 186 -12.04 -14.36 -5.99
N ILE A 187 -13.05 -13.73 -6.59
CA ILE A 187 -13.78 -12.60 -6.00
C ILE A 187 -14.59 -13.07 -4.79
N ASN A 188 -15.45 -14.07 -4.97
CA ASN A 188 -16.39 -14.53 -3.93
C ASN A 188 -15.69 -15.14 -2.71
N HIS A 189 -14.54 -15.78 -2.91
CA HIS A 189 -13.74 -16.35 -1.82
C HIS A 189 -12.64 -15.40 -1.33
N HIS A 190 -12.64 -14.14 -1.80
CA HIS A 190 -11.62 -13.14 -1.49
C HIS A 190 -10.19 -13.61 -1.78
N GLY A 191 -9.99 -14.55 -2.71
CA GLY A 191 -8.69 -15.09 -3.13
C GLY A 191 -7.94 -14.23 -4.14
N ALA A 192 -8.62 -13.27 -4.78
CA ALA A 192 -8.01 -12.36 -5.74
C ALA A 192 -6.95 -11.45 -5.08
N THR A 193 -5.85 -11.20 -5.79
CA THR A 193 -4.80 -10.27 -5.34
C THR A 193 -5.11 -8.83 -5.72
N GLY A 194 -4.47 -7.87 -5.06
CA GLY A 194 -4.64 -6.45 -5.36
C GLY A 194 -4.24 -6.09 -6.79
N GLU A 195 -3.25 -6.77 -7.38
CA GLU A 195 -2.84 -6.56 -8.77
C GLU A 195 -3.89 -7.09 -9.77
N LEU A 196 -4.51 -8.25 -9.52
CA LEU A 196 -5.61 -8.78 -10.34
C LEU A 196 -6.85 -7.87 -10.27
N LEU A 197 -7.23 -7.47 -9.06
CA LEU A 197 -8.37 -6.58 -8.83
C LEU A 197 -8.11 -5.17 -9.38
N LEU A 198 -6.86 -4.69 -9.35
CA LEU A 198 -6.47 -3.43 -9.99
C LEU A 198 -6.59 -3.50 -11.52
N TRP A 199 -6.21 -4.62 -12.13
CA TRP A 199 -6.46 -4.83 -13.56
C TRP A 199 -7.96 -4.76 -13.86
N LEU A 200 -8.77 -5.54 -13.13
CA LEU A 200 -10.22 -5.59 -13.33
C LEU A 200 -10.86 -4.21 -13.15
N ALA A 201 -10.46 -3.47 -12.11
CA ALA A 201 -10.97 -2.13 -11.83
C ALA A 201 -10.56 -1.10 -12.88
N LYS A 202 -9.46 -1.30 -13.60
CA LYS A 202 -9.05 -0.43 -14.72
C LYS A 202 -9.79 -0.76 -16.01
N ASP A 203 -10.15 -2.02 -16.24
CA ASP A 203 -10.81 -2.49 -17.46
C ASP A 203 -12.35 -2.37 -17.40
N LYS A 204 -12.84 -1.20 -17.01
CA LYS A 204 -14.28 -0.95 -16.72
C LYS A 204 -15.24 -1.08 -17.89
N SER A 205 -14.71 -1.18 -19.11
CA SER A 205 -15.48 -1.33 -20.34
C SER A 205 -15.10 -2.61 -21.10
N GLY A 206 -14.29 -3.47 -20.50
CA GLY A 206 -13.88 -4.74 -21.07
C GLY A 206 -14.94 -5.82 -20.89
N ASP A 207 -14.64 -7.00 -21.43
CA ASP A 207 -15.52 -8.17 -21.41
C ASP A 207 -15.89 -8.65 -19.99
N TYR A 208 -15.12 -8.23 -18.97
CA TYR A 208 -15.27 -8.65 -17.58
C TYR A 208 -15.83 -7.55 -16.66
N ALA A 209 -16.27 -6.42 -17.22
CA ALA A 209 -16.78 -5.29 -16.43
C ALA A 209 -17.99 -5.66 -15.56
N GLU A 210 -18.78 -6.66 -15.96
CA GLU A 210 -19.91 -7.19 -15.17
C GLU A 210 -19.50 -7.78 -13.82
N LEU A 211 -18.22 -8.17 -13.67
CA LEU A 211 -17.67 -8.67 -12.41
C LEU A 211 -17.34 -7.55 -11.42
N LEU A 212 -17.42 -6.28 -11.81
CA LEU A 212 -17.24 -5.13 -10.91
C LEU A 212 -18.51 -4.88 -10.10
N THR A 213 -18.77 -5.78 -9.15
CA THR A 213 -19.92 -5.75 -8.26
C THR A 213 -19.55 -5.25 -6.85
N PRO A 214 -20.53 -5.03 -5.95
CA PRO A 214 -20.28 -4.78 -4.54
C PRO A 214 -19.42 -5.88 -3.87
N GLU A 215 -19.59 -7.14 -4.24
CA GLU A 215 -18.77 -8.26 -3.78
C GLU A 215 -17.31 -8.12 -4.23
N ALA A 216 -17.09 -7.71 -5.48
CA ALA A 216 -15.74 -7.39 -5.98
C ALA A 216 -15.10 -6.26 -5.19
N PHE A 217 -15.87 -5.24 -4.80
CA PHE A 217 -15.37 -4.19 -3.91
C PHE A 217 -15.01 -4.72 -2.51
N GLY A 218 -15.81 -5.63 -1.94
CA GLY A 218 -15.46 -6.35 -0.71
C GLY A 218 -14.14 -7.12 -0.84
N ALA A 219 -13.93 -7.82 -1.95
CA ALA A 219 -12.67 -8.49 -2.26
C ALA A 219 -11.49 -7.51 -2.38
N MET A 220 -11.72 -6.30 -2.94
CA MET A 220 -10.71 -5.24 -3.00
C MET A 220 -10.29 -4.77 -1.61
N LEU A 221 -11.22 -4.53 -0.69
CA LEU A 221 -10.89 -4.17 0.68
C LEU A 221 -10.06 -5.26 1.37
N SER A 222 -10.49 -6.53 1.25
CA SER A 222 -9.74 -7.65 1.83
C SER A 222 -8.33 -7.80 1.23
N ALA A 223 -8.18 -7.58 -0.07
CA ALA A 223 -6.88 -7.63 -0.73
C ALA A 223 -5.96 -6.50 -0.24
N ILE A 224 -6.48 -5.28 -0.12
CA ILE A 224 -5.74 -4.13 0.42
C ILE A 224 -5.27 -4.44 1.84
N GLU A 225 -6.15 -4.91 2.74
CA GLU A 225 -5.80 -5.19 4.15
C GLU A 225 -4.69 -6.25 4.28
N ARG A 226 -4.79 -7.33 3.50
CA ARG A 226 -3.76 -8.39 3.46
C ARG A 226 -2.42 -7.85 2.98
N GLU A 227 -2.41 -6.98 1.97
CA GLU A 227 -1.20 -6.43 1.36
C GLU A 227 -0.59 -5.29 2.19
N THR A 228 -1.40 -4.47 2.86
CA THR A 228 -0.93 -3.37 3.71
C THR A 228 -0.27 -3.85 5.01
N SER A 229 -0.48 -5.12 5.38
CA SER A 229 0.28 -5.77 6.45
C SER A 229 1.76 -5.97 6.09
N ASP A 230 2.14 -5.78 4.81
CA ASP A 230 3.52 -5.75 4.33
C ASP A 230 4.01 -4.27 4.26
N GLU A 231 4.78 -3.84 5.27
CA GLU A 231 5.27 -2.46 5.50
C GLU A 231 5.96 -1.78 4.29
N LYS A 232 6.28 -2.54 3.22
CA LYS A 232 7.04 -2.05 2.05
C LYS A 232 6.18 -1.68 0.84
N ARG A 233 4.85 -1.88 0.85
CA ARG A 233 4.01 -1.60 -0.32
C ARG A 233 2.79 -0.75 0.01
N ALA A 234 2.75 0.46 -0.55
CA ALA A 234 1.47 1.14 -0.76
C ALA A 234 0.65 0.33 -1.78
N SER A 235 -0.59 -0.04 -1.45
CA SER A 235 -1.44 -0.77 -2.38
C SER A 235 -1.85 0.15 -3.54
N LYS A 236 -1.35 -0.15 -4.74
CA LYS A 236 -1.74 0.56 -5.97
C LYS A 236 -3.25 0.51 -6.21
N LEU A 237 -3.91 -0.55 -5.72
CA LEU A 237 -5.36 -0.69 -5.76
C LEU A 237 -6.04 0.35 -4.89
N ARG A 238 -5.56 0.56 -3.65
CA ARG A 238 -6.04 1.64 -2.78
C ARG A 238 -5.90 3.01 -3.45
N ASP A 239 -4.72 3.29 -4.02
CA ASP A 239 -4.45 4.57 -4.69
C ASP A 239 -5.37 4.77 -5.91
N PHE A 240 -5.65 3.70 -6.66
CA PHE A 240 -6.62 3.72 -7.75
C PHE A 240 -8.04 4.06 -7.25
N LEU A 241 -8.51 3.42 -6.17
CA LEU A 241 -9.84 3.70 -5.60
C LEU A 241 -9.95 5.15 -5.08
N LEU A 242 -8.87 5.70 -4.54
CA LEU A 242 -8.81 7.09 -4.08
C LEU A 242 -8.81 8.11 -5.22
N THR A 243 -8.23 7.77 -6.37
CA THR A 243 -8.08 8.72 -7.48
C THR A 243 -9.18 8.61 -8.52
N ASP A 244 -9.71 7.41 -8.75
CA ASP A 244 -10.74 7.20 -9.77
C ASP A 244 -12.10 7.72 -9.31
N ALA A 245 -12.68 8.64 -10.09
CA ALA A 245 -13.92 9.31 -9.75
C ALA A 245 -15.19 8.51 -10.14
N LYS A 246 -15.08 7.56 -11.08
CA LYS A 246 -16.21 6.84 -11.67
C LYS A 246 -16.38 5.42 -11.14
N PHE A 247 -15.38 4.91 -10.41
CA PHE A 247 -15.41 3.55 -9.89
C PHE A 247 -16.60 3.30 -8.97
N PHE A 248 -16.84 4.20 -8.01
CA PHE A 248 -17.97 4.07 -7.09
C PHE A 248 -19.31 4.25 -7.80
N ASP A 249 -19.40 5.15 -8.77
CA ASP A 249 -20.59 5.29 -9.62
C ASP A 249 -20.92 3.95 -10.32
N LEU A 250 -19.91 3.27 -10.86
CA LEU A 250 -20.07 2.00 -11.57
C LEU A 250 -20.64 0.89 -10.67
N ILE A 251 -20.07 0.68 -9.49
CA ILE A 251 -20.47 -0.44 -8.62
C ILE A 251 -21.75 -0.15 -7.82
N THR A 252 -22.26 1.09 -7.88
CA THR A 252 -23.46 1.50 -7.12
C THR A 252 -24.63 1.96 -7.99
N SER A 253 -24.48 2.10 -9.30
CA SER A 253 -25.53 2.71 -10.16
C SER A 253 -26.80 1.89 -10.31
N ASP A 254 -26.72 0.56 -10.18
CA ASP A 254 -27.83 -0.37 -10.46
C ASP A 254 -28.05 -1.35 -9.30
N VAL A 255 -27.84 -0.87 -8.07
CA VAL A 255 -28.02 -1.67 -6.85
C VAL A 255 -28.96 -0.97 -5.88
N ASP A 256 -29.60 -1.74 -5.02
CA ASP A 256 -30.48 -1.19 -3.98
C ASP A 256 -29.71 -0.35 -2.97
N VAL A 257 -30.39 0.66 -2.41
CA VAL A 257 -29.82 1.57 -1.41
C VAL A 257 -29.26 0.81 -0.20
N GLU A 258 -29.85 -0.33 0.17
CA GLU A 258 -29.35 -1.20 1.25
C GLU A 258 -27.94 -1.73 0.95
N VAL A 259 -27.67 -2.11 -0.30
CA VAL A 259 -26.34 -2.59 -0.75
C VAL A 259 -25.34 -1.43 -0.75
N VAL A 260 -25.76 -0.23 -1.15
CA VAL A 260 -24.93 0.99 -1.03
C VAL A 260 -24.58 1.27 0.44
N GLN A 261 -25.53 1.09 1.36
CA GLN A 261 -25.26 1.21 2.80
C GLN A 261 -24.26 0.16 3.31
N ASP A 262 -24.33 -1.07 2.81
CA ASP A 262 -23.35 -2.11 3.15
C ASP A 262 -21.93 -1.76 2.68
N ILE A 263 -21.79 -1.22 1.47
CA ILE A 263 -20.51 -0.69 0.97
C ILE A 263 -19.99 0.42 1.90
N VAL A 264 -20.85 1.34 2.32
CA VAL A 264 -20.49 2.41 3.26
C VAL A 264 -20.03 1.85 4.61
N ARG A 265 -20.76 0.86 5.17
CA ARG A 265 -20.38 0.19 6.42
C ARG A 265 -19.01 -0.48 6.27
N ALA A 266 -18.77 -1.19 5.17
CA ALA A 266 -17.49 -1.83 4.89
C ALA A 266 -16.34 -0.81 4.85
N ILE A 267 -16.52 0.34 4.20
CA ILE A 267 -15.53 1.42 4.18
C ILE A 267 -15.29 1.99 5.59
N GLN A 268 -16.36 2.24 6.35
CA GLN A 268 -16.26 2.78 7.71
C GLN A 268 -15.49 1.83 8.64
N MET A 269 -15.75 0.53 8.53
CA MET A 269 -15.12 -0.52 9.34
C MET A 269 -13.70 -0.89 8.89
N SER A 270 -13.37 -0.68 7.61
CA SER A 270 -12.04 -0.98 7.08
C SER A 270 -10.95 -0.04 7.62
N THR A 271 -9.73 -0.58 7.69
CA THR A 271 -8.49 0.20 7.89
C THR A 271 -7.83 0.60 6.57
N CYS A 272 -8.44 0.25 5.44
CA CYS A 272 -7.92 0.54 4.10
C CYS A 272 -7.75 2.04 3.83
N PHE A 273 -8.65 2.87 4.36
CA PHE A 273 -8.66 4.31 4.17
C PHE A 273 -8.71 4.99 5.54
N GLU A 274 -7.95 6.06 5.74
CA GLU A 274 -7.89 6.78 7.03
C GLU A 274 -8.07 8.29 6.83
N GLY A 275 -8.55 8.97 7.88
CA GLY A 275 -8.70 10.43 7.89
C GLY A 275 -9.40 11.02 6.65
N MET A 276 -8.66 11.85 5.91
CA MET A 276 -9.16 12.53 4.71
C MET A 276 -9.47 11.56 3.55
N ASP A 277 -8.73 10.45 3.44
CA ASP A 277 -8.93 9.45 2.39
C ASP A 277 -10.29 8.75 2.57
N LYS A 278 -10.63 8.37 3.80
CA LYS A 278 -11.95 7.79 4.14
C LYS A 278 -13.07 8.78 3.80
N ARG A 279 -12.90 10.06 4.15
CA ARG A 279 -13.87 11.12 3.82
C ARG A 279 -14.01 11.33 2.32
N SER A 280 -12.90 11.28 1.58
CA SER A 280 -12.88 11.42 0.11
C SER A 280 -13.66 10.30 -0.56
N VAL A 281 -13.40 9.03 -0.18
CA VAL A 281 -14.11 7.86 -0.73
C VAL A 281 -15.61 7.93 -0.43
N LEU A 282 -15.99 8.17 0.83
CA LEU A 282 -17.40 8.32 1.21
C LEU A 282 -18.07 9.49 0.47
N GLY A 283 -17.37 10.60 0.28
CA GLY A 283 -17.85 11.75 -0.48
C GLY A 283 -18.16 11.43 -1.95
N LYS A 284 -17.40 10.52 -2.57
CA LYS A 284 -17.71 10.04 -3.94
C LYS A 284 -19.02 9.25 -3.98
N ILE A 285 -19.26 8.37 -3.00
CA ILE A 285 -20.50 7.59 -2.93
C ILE A 285 -21.70 8.51 -2.66
N VAL A 286 -21.57 9.47 -1.72
CA VAL A 286 -22.62 10.47 -1.43
C VAL A 286 -22.97 11.32 -2.65
N LYS A 287 -21.98 11.61 -3.51
CA LYS A 287 -22.23 12.35 -4.75
C LYS A 287 -23.13 11.57 -5.72
N ALA A 288 -22.99 10.25 -5.79
CA ALA A 288 -23.82 9.38 -6.61
C ALA A 288 -25.18 9.08 -5.94
N HIS A 289 -25.20 8.94 -4.61
CA HIS A 289 -26.35 8.56 -3.80
C HIS A 289 -26.55 9.54 -2.62
N PRO A 290 -27.13 10.72 -2.83
CA PRO A 290 -27.29 11.72 -1.77
C PRO A 290 -28.09 11.24 -0.55
N GLU A 291 -29.01 10.30 -0.74
CA GLU A 291 -29.87 9.71 0.28
C GLU A 291 -29.11 8.96 1.38
N ILE A 292 -27.91 8.46 1.12
CA ILE A 292 -27.08 7.78 2.13
C ILE A 292 -26.31 8.75 3.03
N GLN A 293 -26.37 10.05 2.77
CA GLN A 293 -25.67 11.05 3.59
C GLN A 293 -26.15 11.00 5.05
N SER A 294 -27.45 10.83 5.27
CA SER A 294 -28.03 10.68 6.61
C SER A 294 -27.49 9.44 7.32
N PHE A 295 -27.34 8.33 6.59
CA PHE A 295 -26.81 7.05 7.08
C PHE A 295 -25.35 7.15 7.53
N ILE A 296 -24.49 7.81 6.75
CA ILE A 296 -23.09 8.07 7.14
C ILE A 296 -23.03 8.90 8.42
N THR A 297 -23.88 9.93 8.51
CA THR A 297 -23.99 10.76 9.72
C THR A 297 -24.74 10.09 10.87
N GLN A 298 -25.50 9.01 10.62
CA GLN A 298 -26.25 8.24 11.63
C GLN A 298 -25.42 7.12 12.25
N GLY A 299 -24.47 6.53 11.55
CA GLY A 299 -23.43 5.69 12.16
C GLY A 299 -22.58 6.46 13.18
N ASP A 300 -22.46 7.78 13.01
CA ASP A 300 -21.96 8.70 14.04
C ASP A 300 -23.02 9.01 15.13
N LYS A 301 -24.32 8.82 14.87
CA LYS A 301 -25.41 9.04 15.84
C LYS A 301 -25.71 7.88 16.77
N ASP A 302 -25.36 6.63 16.43
CA ASP A 302 -25.35 5.55 17.44
C ASP A 302 -24.19 5.73 18.46
N LYS A 303 -23.24 6.64 18.16
CA LYS A 303 -22.34 7.26 19.14
C LYS A 303 -22.86 8.59 19.72
N ALA A 304 -23.91 9.17 19.13
CA ALA A 304 -24.46 10.50 19.44
C ALA A 304 -25.91 10.48 19.96
N GLU A 305 -26.32 9.46 20.72
CA GLU A 305 -27.48 9.58 21.63
C GLU A 305 -27.18 10.40 22.90
N THR A 306 -26.00 11.02 22.98
CA THR A 306 -25.81 12.21 23.80
C THR A 306 -25.89 13.43 22.90
N LYS A 307 -26.69 14.43 23.31
CA LYS A 307 -26.77 15.80 22.74
C LYS A 307 -25.40 16.26 22.22
N PRO A 308 -25.29 17.16 21.21
CA PRO A 308 -24.00 17.60 20.69
C PRO A 308 -23.20 18.28 21.81
N VAL A 309 -22.42 17.49 22.53
CA VAL A 309 -21.32 17.92 23.35
C VAL A 309 -20.16 17.77 22.39
N ASP A 310 -19.70 18.92 21.93
CA ASP A 310 -18.46 19.15 21.23
C ASP A 310 -17.48 17.98 21.43
N SER A 311 -17.13 17.24 20.36
CA SER A 311 -16.14 16.15 20.41
C SER A 311 -14.72 16.65 20.72
N SER A 312 -14.61 17.92 21.10
CA SER A 312 -13.41 18.63 21.50
C SER A 312 -13.00 18.24 22.92
N LEU A 313 -11.70 17.98 23.09
CA LEU A 313 -11.10 17.81 24.42
C LEU A 313 -10.68 19.20 24.90
N ILE A 314 -11.33 19.72 25.95
CA ILE A 314 -10.95 21.00 26.54
C ILE A 314 -9.68 20.79 27.38
N VAL A 315 -8.61 21.50 27.05
CA VAL A 315 -7.31 21.39 27.72
C VAL A 315 -6.69 22.78 27.88
N SER A 316 -5.71 22.94 28.79
CA SER A 316 -4.89 24.15 28.81
C SER A 316 -3.96 24.21 27.60
N TRP A 317 -3.59 25.42 27.18
CA TRP A 317 -2.54 25.60 26.17
C TRP A 317 -1.22 24.92 26.54
N GLU A 318 -0.84 24.98 27.82
CA GLU A 318 0.37 24.36 28.33
C GLU A 318 0.33 22.83 28.18
N SER A 319 -0.79 22.21 28.55
CA SER A 319 -0.94 20.76 28.41
C SER A 319 -1.07 20.31 26.96
N LEU A 320 -1.66 21.13 26.09
CA LEU A 320 -1.67 20.86 24.66
C LEU A 320 -0.26 20.85 24.07
N GLU A 321 0.55 21.84 24.43
CA GLU A 321 1.93 21.95 23.98
C GLU A 321 2.77 20.79 24.53
N ARG A 322 2.62 20.46 25.82
CA ARG A 322 3.28 19.31 26.44
C ARG A 322 2.94 18.01 25.70
N LYS A 323 1.66 17.76 25.42
CA LYS A 323 1.21 16.54 24.73
C LYS A 323 1.73 16.45 23.29
N LYS A 324 1.83 17.59 22.58
CA LYS A 324 2.46 17.66 21.25
C LYS A 324 3.95 17.33 21.31
N ASN A 325 4.67 17.87 22.29
CA ASN A 325 6.08 17.56 22.50
C ASN A 325 6.28 16.08 22.86
N ASP A 326 5.41 15.51 23.72
CA ASP A 326 5.45 14.09 24.07
C ASP A 326 5.21 13.20 22.82
N LEU A 327 4.27 13.58 21.95
CA LEU A 327 4.00 12.91 20.69
C LEU A 327 5.19 13.01 19.72
N GLU A 328 5.79 14.19 19.59
CA GLU A 328 6.99 14.39 18.78
C GLU A 328 8.16 13.53 19.28
N GLU A 329 8.36 13.46 20.60
CA GLU A 329 9.38 12.60 21.20
C GLU A 329 9.09 11.11 20.95
N LEU A 330 7.82 10.70 21.05
CA LEU A 330 7.38 9.33 20.75
C LEU A 330 7.73 8.95 19.30
N MET A 331 7.42 9.82 18.34
CA MET A 331 7.64 9.61 16.91
C MET A 331 9.12 9.69 16.51
N GLN A 332 9.86 10.66 17.02
CA GLN A 332 11.23 10.94 16.56
C GLN A 332 12.30 10.17 17.35
N LYS A 333 12.02 9.75 18.59
CA LYS A 333 12.99 9.07 19.45
C LYS A 333 12.57 7.65 19.80
N ARG A 334 11.42 7.49 20.46
CA ARG A 334 11.05 6.20 21.08
C ARG A 334 10.75 5.11 20.06
N ILE A 335 9.95 5.41 19.03
CA ILE A 335 9.62 4.45 17.98
C ILE A 335 10.88 4.07 17.16
N PRO A 336 11.70 5.03 16.68
CA PRO A 336 12.96 4.69 16.00
C PRO A 336 13.96 3.93 16.87
N ALA A 337 14.03 4.20 18.17
CA ALA A 337 14.88 3.45 19.09
C ALA A 337 14.42 1.99 19.24
N ASN A 338 13.12 1.77 19.42
CA ASN A 338 12.55 0.42 19.47
C ASN A 338 12.73 -0.35 18.15
N SER A 339 12.62 0.32 17.00
CA SER A 339 12.93 -0.30 15.69
C SER A 339 14.39 -0.79 15.61
N LYS A 340 15.34 -0.03 16.15
CA LYS A 340 16.76 -0.46 16.23
C LYS A 340 16.95 -1.62 17.19
N GLU A 341 16.24 -1.65 18.31
CA GLU A 341 16.27 -2.79 19.25
C GLU A 341 15.75 -4.08 18.59
N ILE A 342 14.70 -3.98 17.77
CA ILE A 342 14.17 -5.12 16.99
C ILE A 342 15.21 -5.60 15.97
N GLU A 343 15.89 -4.68 15.28
CA GLU A 343 16.94 -5.01 14.31
C GLU A 343 18.11 -5.74 14.99
N ILE A 344 18.61 -5.21 16.11
CA ILE A 344 19.67 -5.82 16.91
C ILE A 344 19.23 -7.21 17.41
N ALA A 345 18.03 -7.34 17.97
CA ALA A 345 17.50 -8.62 18.44
C ALA A 345 17.38 -9.65 17.32
N ARG A 346 17.13 -9.21 16.08
CA ARG A 346 17.03 -10.08 14.89
C ARG A 346 18.38 -10.67 14.47
N GLU A 347 19.49 -9.99 14.76
CA GLU A 347 20.84 -10.45 14.41
C GLU A 347 21.33 -11.60 15.30
N TYR A 348 20.71 -11.83 16.47
CA TYR A 348 21.12 -12.85 17.45
C TYR A 348 20.69 -14.30 17.12
N GLY A 349 20.25 -14.60 15.90
CA GLY A 349 19.97 -15.96 15.44
C GLY A 349 18.50 -16.38 15.61
N ASP A 350 18.25 -17.64 16.00
CA ASP A 350 16.94 -18.29 15.86
C ASP A 350 15.79 -17.52 16.54
N LEU A 351 14.95 -16.89 15.71
CA LEU A 351 13.89 -15.96 16.09
C LEU A 351 12.74 -16.64 16.85
N ARG A 352 12.64 -17.97 16.80
CA ARG A 352 11.57 -18.72 17.48
C ARG A 352 11.75 -18.75 19.00
N GLU A 353 12.98 -18.73 19.49
CA GLU A 353 13.29 -18.78 20.93
C GLU A 353 13.72 -17.43 21.52
N ASN A 354 13.99 -16.42 20.68
CA ASN A 354 14.48 -15.12 21.12
C ASN A 354 13.38 -14.31 21.87
N ALA A 355 13.51 -14.22 23.20
CA ALA A 355 12.56 -13.56 24.08
C ALA A 355 12.63 -12.03 23.92
N GLU A 356 13.83 -11.50 23.70
CA GLU A 356 14.10 -10.08 23.47
C GLU A 356 13.41 -9.58 22.20
N PHE A 357 13.43 -10.36 21.12
CA PHE A 357 12.71 -10.03 19.88
C PHE A 357 11.19 -9.95 20.10
N LYS A 358 10.61 -10.92 20.83
CA LYS A 358 9.17 -10.93 21.14
C LYS A 358 8.78 -9.75 22.02
N ALA A 359 9.58 -9.44 23.04
CA ALA A 359 9.36 -8.30 23.91
C ALA A 359 9.45 -6.97 23.15
N ALA A 360 10.46 -6.80 22.29
CA ALA A 360 10.63 -5.60 21.48
C ALA A 360 9.47 -5.40 20.49
N LYS A 361 8.95 -6.48 19.88
CA LYS A 361 7.77 -6.45 19.02
C LYS A 361 6.48 -6.11 19.76
N GLU A 362 6.31 -6.60 20.97
CA GLU A 362 5.14 -6.25 21.79
C GLU A 362 5.21 -4.78 22.23
N GLN A 363 6.40 -4.31 22.63
CA GLN A 363 6.65 -2.90 22.90
C GLN A 363 6.36 -2.02 21.67
N GLN A 364 6.69 -2.48 20.46
CA GLN A 364 6.37 -1.77 19.22
C GLN A 364 4.86 -1.55 19.06
N LYS A 365 4.04 -2.58 19.31
CA LYS A 365 2.57 -2.46 19.25
C LYS A 365 2.05 -1.46 20.27
N VAL A 366 2.57 -1.49 21.49
CA VAL A 366 2.19 -0.53 22.55
C VAL A 366 2.54 0.90 22.14
N LEU A 367 3.73 1.13 21.58
CA LEU A 367 4.15 2.46 21.11
C LEU A 367 3.29 2.96 19.93
N MET A 368 2.93 2.09 18.98
CA MET A 368 2.08 2.44 17.85
C MET A 368 0.63 2.73 18.29
N ALA A 369 0.08 1.93 19.21
CA ALA A 369 -1.24 2.18 19.78
C ALA A 369 -1.27 3.53 20.53
N LEU A 370 -0.22 3.82 21.31
CA LEU A 370 -0.06 5.08 22.02
C LEU A 370 0.06 6.27 21.07
N GLN A 371 0.78 6.11 19.96
CA GLN A 371 0.89 7.14 18.93
C GLN A 371 -0.49 7.46 18.34
N ALA A 372 -1.24 6.45 17.92
CA ALA A 372 -2.57 6.63 17.34
C ALA A 372 -3.55 7.29 18.32
N GLU A 373 -3.51 6.88 19.59
CA GLU A 373 -4.29 7.50 20.66
C GLU A 373 -3.93 8.98 20.82
N TRP A 374 -2.64 9.31 20.94
CA TRP A 374 -2.19 10.67 21.17
C TRP A 374 -2.39 11.59 19.96
N GLU A 375 -2.25 11.09 18.73
CA GLU A 375 -2.56 11.84 17.51
C GLU A 375 -4.04 12.23 17.46
N ASN A 376 -4.93 11.28 17.72
CA ASN A 376 -6.38 11.53 17.78
C ASN A 376 -6.75 12.50 18.90
N ASP A 377 -6.15 12.35 20.07
CA ASP A 377 -6.35 13.21 21.22
C ASP A 377 -5.89 14.66 20.97
N VAL A 378 -4.72 14.84 20.34
CA VAL A 378 -4.19 16.16 19.96
C VAL A 378 -5.05 16.81 18.88
N ASP A 379 -5.55 16.07 17.89
CA ASP A 379 -6.43 16.61 16.83
C ASP A 379 -7.75 17.15 17.39
N ARG A 380 -8.31 16.44 18.38
CA ARG A 380 -9.56 16.80 19.05
C ARG A 380 -9.38 17.84 20.13
N ALA A 381 -8.17 18.05 20.63
CA ALA A 381 -7.92 19.00 21.71
C ALA A 381 -8.13 20.46 21.29
N ARG A 382 -8.68 21.25 22.21
CA ARG A 382 -8.86 22.69 22.10
C ARG A 382 -8.24 23.34 23.33
N GLY A 383 -7.16 24.08 23.09
CA GLY A 383 -6.44 24.84 24.12
C GLY A 383 -7.25 26.06 24.54
N ILE A 384 -7.48 26.20 25.85
CA ILE A 384 -8.11 27.37 26.45
C ILE A 384 -7.19 28.03 27.48
N ASN A 385 -7.43 29.32 27.74
CA ASN A 385 -6.83 30.04 28.85
C ASN A 385 -7.82 30.05 30.02
N TYR A 386 -7.41 29.52 31.17
CA TYR A 386 -8.28 29.43 32.35
C TYR A 386 -8.60 30.80 32.98
N ALA A 387 -7.80 31.83 32.68
CA ALA A 387 -8.03 33.19 33.19
C ALA A 387 -9.36 33.81 32.69
N ASP A 388 -9.88 33.34 31.55
CA ASP A 388 -11.08 33.89 30.90
C ASP A 388 -12.34 33.03 31.14
N ALA A 389 -12.30 32.10 32.10
CA ALA A 389 -13.39 31.16 32.34
C ALA A 389 -14.66 31.86 32.87
N ASP A 390 -15.82 31.54 32.27
CA ASP A 390 -17.12 31.98 32.76
C ASP A 390 -17.44 31.30 34.09
N THR A 391 -17.77 32.12 35.09
CA THR A 391 -18.09 31.70 36.47
C THR A 391 -19.58 31.64 36.76
N SER A 392 -20.44 31.88 35.76
CA SER A 392 -21.89 31.71 35.88
C SER A 392 -22.31 30.27 36.22
N ALA A 393 -21.52 29.30 35.74
CA ALA A 393 -21.65 27.88 36.01
C ALA A 393 -20.26 27.23 36.15
N ALA A 394 -20.22 26.02 36.70
CA ALA A 394 -18.97 25.30 36.93
C ALA A 394 -18.39 24.82 35.59
N ASN A 395 -17.39 25.55 35.09
CA ASN A 395 -16.71 25.28 33.82
C ASN A 395 -15.24 24.95 34.02
N VAL A 396 -14.56 24.49 32.97
CA VAL A 396 -13.10 24.35 33.00
C VAL A 396 -12.46 25.71 33.28
N GLY A 397 -11.53 25.77 34.23
CA GLY A 397 -10.90 27.01 34.69
C GLY A 397 -11.64 27.68 35.86
N THR A 398 -12.56 26.97 36.52
CA THR A 398 -13.24 27.46 37.72
C THR A 398 -12.85 26.67 38.98
N ARG A 399 -13.03 27.31 40.13
CA ARG A 399 -12.93 26.72 41.46
C ARG A 399 -14.33 26.57 42.03
N VAL A 400 -14.70 25.35 42.37
CA VAL A 400 -16.04 24.98 42.81
C VAL A 400 -15.97 24.50 44.24
N THR A 401 -16.72 25.16 45.13
CA THR A 401 -16.90 24.72 46.51
C THR A 401 -18.17 23.90 46.61
N VAL A 402 -18.08 22.68 47.13
CA VAL A 402 -19.20 21.76 47.29
C VAL A 402 -19.36 21.34 48.74
N THR A 403 -20.60 21.05 49.15
CA THR A 403 -20.91 20.44 50.45
C THR A 403 -21.49 19.04 50.23
N ASN A 404 -20.95 18.04 50.93
CA ASN A 404 -21.51 16.70 50.97
C ASN A 404 -22.73 16.66 51.90
N LEU A 405 -23.88 16.28 51.36
CA LEU A 405 -25.15 16.31 52.08
C LEU A 405 -25.30 15.17 53.10
N ALA A 406 -24.47 14.13 53.03
CA ALA A 406 -24.49 13.02 53.99
C ALA A 406 -23.82 13.37 55.32
N ASN A 407 -22.74 14.16 55.29
CA ASN A 407 -21.92 14.48 56.46
C ASN A 407 -21.71 15.99 56.70
N ASN A 408 -22.26 16.86 55.86
CA ASN A 408 -22.08 18.32 55.86
C ASN A 408 -20.62 18.79 55.77
N GLU A 409 -19.72 17.97 55.24
CA GLU A 409 -18.34 18.38 54.99
C GLU A 409 -18.23 19.21 53.72
N ARG A 410 -17.38 20.25 53.77
CA ARG A 410 -17.16 21.18 52.67
C ARG A 410 -15.82 20.90 52.01
N GLU A 411 -15.84 20.77 50.69
CA GLU A 411 -14.68 20.47 49.86
C GLU A 411 -14.57 21.48 48.73
N GLU A 412 -13.35 21.75 48.27
CA GLU A 412 -13.08 22.69 47.20
C GLU A 412 -12.28 21.99 46.10
N TYR A 413 -12.75 22.14 44.86
CA TYR A 413 -12.16 21.53 43.69
C TYR A 413 -11.87 22.57 42.61
N SER A 414 -10.73 22.43 41.95
CA SER A 414 -10.44 23.17 40.71
C SER A 414 -10.81 22.31 39.53
N LEU A 415 -11.74 22.78 38.69
CA LEU A 415 -12.19 22.05 37.51
C LEU A 415 -11.25 22.33 36.34
N MET A 416 -10.51 21.31 35.95
CA MET A 416 -9.41 21.36 35.00
C MET A 416 -9.79 20.68 33.67
N GLY A 417 -9.01 20.98 32.63
CA GLY A 417 -9.09 20.31 31.34
C GLY A 417 -8.67 18.83 31.40
N ALA A 418 -8.88 18.11 30.30
CA ALA A 418 -8.74 16.66 30.23
C ALA A 418 -7.37 16.14 30.71
N TRP A 419 -6.29 16.89 30.47
CA TRP A 419 -4.91 16.50 30.77
C TRP A 419 -4.27 17.30 31.92
N ASP A 420 -5.06 18.12 32.61
CA ASP A 420 -4.60 19.07 33.64
C ASP A 420 -5.00 18.66 35.07
N GLY A 421 -5.55 17.46 35.24
CA GLY A 421 -5.94 16.92 36.53
C GLY A 421 -4.74 16.59 37.41
N ASP A 422 -4.85 16.93 38.69
CA ASP A 422 -3.90 16.64 39.76
C ASP A 422 -4.71 16.44 41.09
N PRO A 423 -5.19 15.21 41.35
CA PRO A 423 -6.06 14.91 42.49
C PRO A 423 -5.44 15.24 43.85
N ASP A 424 -4.12 15.13 43.98
CA ASP A 424 -3.39 15.42 45.24
C ASP A 424 -3.50 16.89 45.64
N ASN A 425 -3.74 17.78 44.66
CA ASN A 425 -3.94 19.21 44.85
C ASN A 425 -5.41 19.64 44.62
N ASN A 426 -6.37 18.71 44.70
CA ASN A 426 -7.79 18.94 44.43
C ASN A 426 -8.09 19.55 43.05
N ARG A 427 -7.22 19.30 42.07
CA ARG A 427 -7.42 19.70 40.68
C ARG A 427 -7.98 18.51 39.94
N ILE A 428 -9.24 18.57 39.52
CA ILE A 428 -9.92 17.41 38.93
C ILE A 428 -10.22 17.70 37.46
N SER A 429 -9.95 16.73 36.60
CA SER A 429 -10.38 16.82 35.21
C SER A 429 -11.91 16.81 35.13
N TYR A 430 -12.48 17.62 34.24
CA TYR A 430 -13.92 17.61 33.97
C TYR A 430 -14.44 16.26 33.46
N LEU A 431 -13.55 15.35 33.03
CA LEU A 431 -13.88 13.99 32.61
C LEU A 431 -13.96 12.98 33.77
N THR A 432 -13.57 13.36 34.99
CA THR A 432 -13.74 12.50 36.17
C THR A 432 -15.22 12.40 36.55
N PRO A 433 -15.69 11.32 37.22
CA PRO A 433 -17.09 11.21 37.64
C PRO A 433 -17.59 12.41 38.45
N LEU A 434 -16.74 12.91 39.36
CA LEU A 434 -17.02 14.12 40.13
C LEU A 434 -17.01 15.37 39.24
N GLY A 435 -16.03 15.52 38.37
CA GLY A 435 -15.93 16.62 37.42
C GLY A 435 -17.15 16.70 36.50
N GLN A 436 -17.60 15.57 35.94
CA GLN A 436 -18.77 15.49 35.07
C GLN A 436 -20.07 15.84 35.80
N ALA A 437 -20.19 15.42 37.06
CA ALA A 437 -21.38 15.70 37.85
C ALA A 437 -21.51 17.19 38.21
N ILE A 438 -20.39 17.88 38.45
CA ILE A 438 -20.42 19.32 38.75
C ILE A 438 -20.37 20.19 37.49
N PHE A 439 -19.85 19.68 36.38
CA PHE A 439 -19.70 20.46 35.14
C PHE A 439 -21.04 21.03 34.66
N GLY A 440 -21.08 22.34 34.40
CA GLY A 440 -22.27 23.08 34.00
C GLY A 440 -23.28 23.36 35.13
N SER A 441 -23.00 22.95 36.37
CA SER A 441 -23.89 23.22 37.51
C SER A 441 -23.75 24.67 37.99
N GLU A 442 -24.88 25.25 38.40
CA GLU A 442 -24.95 26.59 38.99
C GLU A 442 -24.87 26.54 40.53
N PRO A 443 -24.54 27.65 41.22
CA PRO A 443 -24.58 27.70 42.68
C PRO A 443 -25.97 27.37 43.22
N GLY A 444 -26.04 26.46 44.18
CA GLY A 444 -27.26 25.94 44.78
C GLY A 444 -27.75 24.61 44.19
N ALA A 445 -27.18 24.14 43.08
CA ALA A 445 -27.54 22.87 42.48
C ALA A 445 -27.11 21.68 43.35
N GLU A 446 -27.98 20.68 43.48
CA GLU A 446 -27.65 19.37 44.08
C GLU A 446 -27.44 18.34 42.98
N VAL A 447 -26.31 17.63 43.04
CA VAL A 447 -25.93 16.61 42.07
C VAL A 447 -25.52 15.32 42.76
N GLU A 448 -25.74 14.20 42.08
CA GLU A 448 -25.42 12.87 42.57
C GLU A 448 -24.22 12.33 41.79
N VAL A 449 -23.22 11.83 42.51
CA VAL A 449 -21.95 11.37 41.96
C VAL A 449 -21.77 9.90 42.32
N GLN A 450 -21.54 9.06 41.33
CA GLN A 450 -21.17 7.67 41.55
C GLN A 450 -19.64 7.56 41.67
N LEU A 451 -19.16 7.10 42.81
CA LEU A 451 -17.74 6.87 43.11
C LEU A 451 -17.55 5.37 43.42
N GLY A 452 -17.35 4.56 42.37
CA GLY A 452 -17.34 3.11 42.51
C GLY A 452 -18.72 2.56 42.88
N ASP A 453 -18.82 1.83 43.98
CA ASP A 453 -20.09 1.29 44.51
C ASP A 453 -20.85 2.29 45.39
N GLU A 454 -20.25 3.44 45.72
CA GLU A 454 -20.84 4.44 46.60
C GLU A 454 -21.46 5.60 45.80
N THR A 455 -22.66 6.02 46.22
CA THR A 455 -23.37 7.15 45.66
C THR A 455 -23.28 8.33 46.63
N ARG A 456 -22.69 9.45 46.20
CA ARG A 456 -22.49 10.66 47.00
C ARG A 456 -23.39 11.78 46.48
N ARG A 457 -24.19 12.39 47.36
CA ARG A 457 -24.98 13.60 47.04
C ARG A 457 -24.25 14.85 47.51
N ILE A 458 -24.00 15.77 46.58
CA ILE A 458 -23.28 17.03 46.85
C ILE A 458 -24.09 18.22 46.39
N ARG A 459 -23.93 19.37 47.07
CA ARG A 459 -24.48 20.66 46.65
C ARG A 459 -23.36 21.61 46.26
N VAL A 460 -23.49 22.27 45.12
CA VAL A 460 -22.58 23.35 44.70
C VAL A 460 -22.90 24.60 45.51
N ASP A 461 -21.98 25.08 46.35
CA ASP A 461 -22.22 26.27 47.18
C ASP A 461 -21.75 27.57 46.50
N SER A 462 -20.60 27.55 45.83
CA SER A 462 -20.02 28.72 45.18
C SER A 462 -19.06 28.36 44.05
N ILE A 463 -18.97 29.23 43.05
CA ILE A 463 -18.06 29.11 41.90
C ILE A 463 -17.23 30.40 41.82
N ALA A 464 -15.92 30.26 41.70
CA ALA A 464 -14.96 31.35 41.61
C ALA A 464 -14.00 31.12 40.42
N PRO A 465 -13.39 32.16 39.85
CA PRO A 465 -12.36 31.96 38.83
C PRO A 465 -11.14 31.27 39.44
N LEU A 466 -10.47 30.44 38.64
CA LEU A 466 -9.17 29.88 39.02
C LEU A 466 -8.15 31.03 39.00
N ALA A 467 -7.77 31.53 40.19
CA ALA A 467 -6.84 32.66 40.30
C ALA A 467 -5.54 32.40 39.51
N SER A 468 -5.08 33.43 38.79
CA SER A 468 -3.84 33.44 37.99
C SER A 468 -2.58 33.27 38.81
#